data_AF-A0A6I5CMT5-F1
#
_entry.id   AF-A0A6I5CMT5-F1
#
_cell.length_a   1.000
_cell.length_b   1.000
_cell.length_c   1.000
_cell.angle_alpha   90.00
_cell.angle_beta   90.00
_cell.angle_gamma   90.00
#
_symmetry.space_group_name_H-M   'P 1'
#
loop_
_entity.id
_entity.type
_entity.pdbx_description
1 polymer ?
#
loop_
_entity_poly.entity_id
_entity_poly.type
_entity_poly.pdbx_seq_one_letter_code
_entity_poly.pdbx_strand_id
1 'polypeptide(L)'
;MTVTAAFPLTWLYAPGDRPRVVAKALACGADVVVVDLEDAVAPDRKEYARAATAELLTEPPPVPVHVRVNALDGPLAAADLAAVAARPGLAGLRLPKV
;
A
#
# COMPACT_ATOMS: atom_id res chain seq x y z
N MET A 1 21.25 16.90 -7.29
CA MET A 1 20.76 16.08 -8.41
C MET A 1 19.25 16.04 -8.32
N THR A 2 18.56 16.83 -9.13
CA THR A 2 17.11 16.85 -9.19
C THR A 2 16.70 15.63 -10.01
N VAL A 3 16.24 14.56 -9.35
CA VAL A 3 15.54 13.49 -10.06
C VAL A 3 14.23 14.12 -10.52
N THR A 4 14.13 14.43 -11.81
CA THR A 4 12.84 14.70 -12.44
C THR A 4 11.97 13.50 -12.11
N ALA A 5 10.89 13.68 -11.35
CA ALA A 5 9.97 12.59 -11.05
C ALA A 5 9.44 12.07 -12.39
N ALA A 6 10.01 10.95 -12.85
CA ALA A 6 9.58 10.31 -14.08
C ALA A 6 8.12 9.88 -13.89
N PHE A 7 7.31 10.05 -14.94
CA PHE A 7 5.94 9.54 -14.91
C PHE A 7 5.99 8.04 -14.63
N PRO A 8 5.28 7.54 -13.60
CA PRO A 8 5.32 6.11 -13.26
C PRO A 8 4.71 5.28 -14.39
N LEU A 9 5.50 4.41 -15.00
CA LEU A 9 5.09 3.52 -16.10
C LEU A 9 4.55 2.19 -15.56
N THR A 10 5.05 1.75 -14.40
CA THR A 10 4.78 0.45 -13.81
C THR A 10 4.22 0.58 -12.39
N TRP A 11 3.11 -0.10 -12.14
CA TRP A 11 2.43 -0.14 -10.85
C TRP A 11 2.27 -1.59 -10.44
N LEU A 12 3.02 -2.04 -9.44
CA LEU A 12 3.03 -3.44 -9.01
C LEU A 12 2.20 -3.64 -7.75
N TYR A 13 1.16 -4.48 -7.84
CA TYR A 13 0.35 -4.85 -6.69
C TYR A 13 0.99 -5.97 -5.86
N ALA A 14 0.94 -5.83 -4.54
CA ALA A 14 1.34 -6.85 -3.57
C ALA A 14 0.34 -6.89 -2.40
N PRO A 15 -0.09 -8.09 -1.94
CA PRO A 15 -1.06 -8.19 -0.86
C PRO A 15 -0.43 -7.81 0.49
N GLY A 16 -1.10 -6.95 1.26
CA GLY A 16 -0.60 -6.42 2.54
C GLY A 16 -0.43 -7.48 3.62
N ASP A 17 -1.08 -8.64 3.51
CA ASP A 17 -0.92 -9.76 4.43
C ASP A 17 0.27 -10.67 4.14
N ARG A 18 1.11 -10.32 3.14
CA ARG A 18 2.33 -11.07 2.77
C ARG A 18 3.57 -10.16 2.74
N PRO A 19 4.14 -9.79 3.90
CA PRO A 19 5.28 -8.87 3.98
C PRO A 19 6.49 -9.27 3.13
N ARG A 20 6.78 -10.58 3.01
CA ARG A 20 7.86 -11.08 2.15
C ARG A 20 7.63 -10.79 0.66
N VAL A 21 6.38 -10.82 0.20
CA VAL A 21 6.02 -10.47 -1.19
C VAL A 21 6.13 -8.97 -1.39
N VAL A 22 5.66 -8.17 -0.44
CA VAL A 22 5.79 -6.71 -0.47
C VAL A 22 7.27 -6.29 -0.51
N ALA A 23 8.12 -6.86 0.34
CA ALA A 23 9.56 -6.59 0.35
C ALA A 23 10.22 -6.93 -1.00
N LYS A 24 9.82 -8.03 -1.64
CA LYS A 24 10.30 -8.39 -2.99
C LYS A 24 9.82 -7.38 -4.04
N ALA A 25 8.57 -6.93 -3.96
CA ALA A 25 8.01 -5.93 -4.89
C ALA A 25 8.76 -4.59 -4.79
N LEU A 26 9.09 -4.15 -3.59
CA LEU A 26 9.89 -2.93 -3.36
C LEU A 26 11.29 -3.01 -3.97
N ALA A 27 11.83 -4.21 -4.16
CA ALA A 27 13.17 -4.44 -4.69
C ALA A 27 13.18 -4.81 -6.19
N CYS A 28 12.03 -4.95 -6.86
CA CYS A 28 11.97 -5.50 -8.22
C CYS A 28 12.08 -4.46 -9.35
N GLY A 29 12.24 -3.17 -9.02
CA GLY A 29 12.36 -2.09 -10.00
C GLY A 29 11.04 -1.57 -10.57
N ALA A 30 9.92 -1.77 -9.89
CA ALA A 30 8.67 -1.08 -10.22
C ALA A 30 8.75 0.41 -9.87
N ASP A 31 8.11 1.28 -10.65
CA ASP A 31 8.07 2.72 -10.37
C ASP A 31 7.24 3.02 -9.13
N VAL A 32 6.16 2.26 -8.93
CA VAL A 32 5.31 2.33 -7.74
C VAL A 32 4.89 0.93 -7.30
N VAL A 33 4.92 0.70 -5.99
CA VAL A 33 4.32 -0.49 -5.37
C VAL A 33 2.97 -0.12 -4.76
N VAL A 34 1.95 -0.90 -5.07
CA VAL A 34 0.62 -0.79 -4.48
C VAL A 34 0.43 -1.92 -3.48
N VAL A 35 0.40 -1.59 -2.20
CA VAL A 35 0.04 -2.54 -1.15
C VAL A 35 -1.47 -2.65 -1.09
N ASP A 36 -2.00 -3.85 -1.32
CA ASP A 36 -3.43 -4.10 -1.36
C ASP A 36 -3.96 -4.56 -0.01
N LEU A 37 -4.95 -3.86 0.53
CA LEU A 37 -5.72 -4.25 1.70
C LEU A 37 -7.09 -4.83 1.32
N GLU A 38 -7.46 -4.79 0.04
CA GLU A 38 -8.78 -5.17 -0.47
C GLU A 38 -8.77 -6.58 -1.10
N ASP A 39 -9.08 -6.74 -2.39
CA ASP A 39 -9.40 -8.05 -2.98
C ASP A 39 -8.28 -9.11 -2.88
N ALA A 40 -7.00 -8.73 -2.79
CA ALA A 40 -5.90 -9.68 -2.67
C ALA A 40 -5.69 -10.22 -1.24
N VAL A 41 -6.48 -9.75 -0.26
CA VAL A 41 -6.38 -10.12 1.15
C VAL A 41 -7.65 -10.82 1.60
N ALA A 42 -7.49 -12.03 2.17
CA ALA A 42 -8.61 -12.80 2.73
C ALA A 42 -9.28 -12.06 3.91
N PRO A 43 -10.60 -12.22 4.14
CA PRO A 43 -11.33 -11.48 5.17
C PRO A 43 -10.73 -11.58 6.58
N ASP A 44 -10.27 -12.77 6.98
CA ASP A 44 -9.64 -13.06 8.28
C ASP A 44 -8.22 -12.49 8.41
N ARG A 45 -7.64 -12.02 7.30
CA ARG A 45 -6.28 -11.45 7.24
C ARG A 45 -6.28 -9.92 7.18
N LYS A 46 -7.44 -9.27 7.07
CA LYS A 46 -7.56 -7.81 6.89
C LYS A 46 -6.88 -7.00 7.99
N GLU A 47 -7.09 -7.40 9.24
CA GLU A 47 -6.48 -6.73 10.39
C GLU A 47 -4.95 -6.84 10.35
N TYR A 48 -4.43 -8.04 10.11
CA TYR A 48 -3.00 -8.27 9.96
C TYR A 48 -2.41 -7.49 8.78
N ALA A 49 -3.06 -7.51 7.61
CA ALA A 49 -2.62 -6.76 6.44
C ALA A 49 -2.48 -5.27 6.73
N ARG A 50 -3.48 -4.70 7.41
CA ARG A 50 -3.48 -3.29 7.82
C ARG A 50 -2.33 -2.99 8.79
N ALA A 51 -2.14 -3.82 9.81
CA ALA A 51 -1.07 -3.64 10.79
C ALA A 51 0.32 -3.72 10.13
N ALA A 52 0.56 -4.75 9.32
CA ALA A 52 1.82 -4.92 8.59
C ALA A 52 2.10 -3.78 7.60
N THR A 53 1.06 -3.28 6.93
CA THR A 53 1.18 -2.13 6.02
C THR A 53 1.49 -0.84 6.79
N ALA A 54 0.85 -0.61 7.94
CA ALA A 54 1.14 0.55 8.78
C ALA A 54 2.56 0.50 9.36
N GLU A 55 3.04 -0.69 9.74
CA GLU A 55 4.41 -0.92 10.19
C GLU A 55 5.41 -0.59 9.08
N LEU A 56 5.22 -1.16 7.88
CA LEU A 56 6.05 -0.89 6.69
C LEU A 56 6.19 0.61 6.39
N LEU A 57 5.11 1.37 6.55
CA LEU A 57 5.07 2.79 6.20
C LEU A 57 5.55 3.72 7.33
N THR A 58 6.06 3.18 8.44
CA THR A 58 6.67 3.98 9.52
C THR A 58 7.91 4.73 9.01
N GLU A 59 8.59 4.20 7.99
CA GLU A 59 9.68 4.85 7.29
C GLU A 59 9.39 4.89 5.77
N PRO A 60 9.93 5.88 5.03
CA PRO A 60 9.81 5.92 3.58
C PRO A 60 10.44 4.70 2.89
N PRO A 61 9.68 3.93 2.10
CA PRO A 61 10.23 2.82 1.30
C PRO A 61 11.13 3.34 0.15
N PRO A 62 11.95 2.47 -0.48
CA PRO A 62 12.90 2.88 -1.53
C PRO A 62 12.23 3.33 -2.83
N VAL A 63 10.95 3.00 -3.01
CA VAL A 63 10.09 3.44 -4.11
C VAL A 63 8.77 3.96 -3.53
N PRO A 64 8.05 4.86 -4.21
CA PRO A 64 6.73 5.29 -3.77
C PRO A 64 5.81 4.10 -3.48
N VAL A 65 5.14 4.14 -2.33
CA VAL A 65 4.13 3.13 -1.97
C VAL A 65 2.76 3.77 -1.92
N HIS A 66 1.85 3.23 -2.73
CA HIS A 66 0.43 3.50 -2.60
C HIS A 66 -0.25 2.37 -1.83
N VAL A 67 -1.32 2.69 -1.12
CA VAL A 67 -2.16 1.68 -0.45
C VAL A 67 -3.54 1.66 -1.08
N ARG A 68 -3.97 0.50 -1.57
CA ARG A 68 -5.37 0.29 -1.95
C ARG A 68 -6.15 -0.13 -0.70
N VAL A 69 -7.01 0.77 -0.23
CA VAL A 69 -7.85 0.54 0.96
C VAL A 69 -9.10 -0.26 0.58
N ASN A 70 -9.82 -0.79 1.58
CA ASN A 70 -11.13 -1.38 1.33
C ASN A 70 -12.15 -0.31 0.88
N ALA A 71 -13.26 -0.76 0.27
CA ALA A 71 -14.32 0.12 -0.24
C ALA A 71 -14.85 1.09 0.81
N LEU A 72 -15.06 2.35 0.40
CA LEU A 72 -15.36 3.47 1.28
C LEU A 72 -16.74 3.39 1.95
N ASP A 73 -17.68 2.70 1.31
CA ASP A 73 -19.00 2.38 1.84
C ASP A 73 -19.00 1.13 2.75
N GLY A 74 -17.86 0.45 2.86
CA GLY A 74 -17.68 -0.75 3.67
C GLY A 74 -17.17 -0.47 5.09
N PRO A 75 -17.27 -1.46 5.99
CA PRO A 75 -16.93 -1.27 7.41
C PRO A 75 -15.43 -1.14 7.70
N LEU A 76 -14.56 -1.46 6.74
CA LEU A 76 -13.11 -1.53 6.94
C LEU A 76 -12.36 -0.24 6.54
N ALA A 77 -12.95 0.60 5.69
CA ALA A 77 -12.27 1.77 5.12
C ALA A 77 -11.78 2.75 6.18
N ALA A 78 -12.61 3.06 7.18
CA ALA A 78 -12.23 3.99 8.24
C ALA A 78 -10.99 3.51 9.01
N ALA A 79 -10.92 2.22 9.32
CA ALA A 79 -9.78 1.62 10.01
C ALA A 79 -8.52 1.59 9.14
N ASP A 80 -8.67 1.28 7.85
CA ASP A 80 -7.56 1.31 6.90
C ASP A 80 -6.96 2.72 6.78
N LEU A 81 -7.82 3.74 6.57
CA LEU A 81 -7.42 5.14 6.45
C LEU A 81 -6.73 5.64 7.72
N ALA A 82 -7.30 5.36 8.90
CA ALA A 82 -6.70 5.74 10.17
C ALA A 82 -5.30 5.12 10.37
N ALA A 83 -5.09 3.89 9.90
CA ALA A 83 -3.81 3.21 10.04
C ALA A 83 -2.70 3.77 9.14
N VAL A 84 -3.03 4.21 7.92
CA VAL A 84 -2.04 4.56 6.90
C VAL A 84 -1.91 6.07 6.60
N ALA A 85 -2.96 6.87 6.79
CA ALA A 85 -3.00 8.25 6.27
C ALA A 85 -1.93 9.18 6.87
N ALA A 86 -1.55 8.98 8.13
CA ALA A 86 -0.53 9.77 8.81
C ALA A 86 0.89 9.18 8.69
N ARG A 87 1.07 8.11 7.91
CA ARG A 87 2.36 7.41 7.82
C ARG A 87 3.30 8.15 6.86
N PRO A 88 4.55 8.44 7.27
CA PRO A 88 5.49 9.19 6.44
C PRO A 88 5.88 8.46 5.16
N GLY A 89 5.79 7.12 5.13
CA GLY A 89 6.07 6.33 3.95
C GLY A 89 4.93 6.24 2.92
N LEU A 90 3.74 6.77 3.21
CA LEU A 90 2.61 6.72 2.29
C LEU A 90 2.77 7.77 1.17
N ALA A 91 2.91 7.31 -0.08
CA ALA A 91 2.96 8.20 -1.24
C ALA A 91 1.56 8.50 -1.83
N GLY A 92 0.57 7.65 -1.58
CA GLY A 92 -0.81 7.94 -1.97
C GLY A 92 -1.81 6.83 -1.67
N LEU A 93 -3.10 7.15 -1.79
CA LEU A 93 -4.20 6.21 -1.63
C LEU A 93 -4.72 5.73 -2.99
N ARG A 94 -5.25 4.51 -3.01
CA ARG A 94 -6.05 3.98 -4.10
C ARG A 94 -7.43 3.61 -3.56
N LEU A 95 -8.45 4.26 -4.11
CA LEU A 95 -9.84 4.06 -3.73
C LEU A 95 -10.46 3.06 -4.71
N PRO A 96 -10.99 1.92 -4.25
CA PRO A 96 -11.69 1.00 -5.12
C PRO A 96 -13.10 1.51 -5.43
N LYS A 97 -13.62 1.16 -6.61
CA LYS A 97 -15.05 1.27 -6.97
C LYS A 97 -15.64 2.70 -6.90
N VAL A 98 -14.87 3.68 -7.35
CA VAL A 98 -15.30 5.09 -7.50
C VAL A 98 -16.04 5.36 -8.79
#